data_AF-A0A085AE43-F1
#
_entry.id   AF-A0A085AE43-F1
#
_cell.length_a   1.000
_cell.length_b   1.000
_cell.length_c   1.000
_cell.angle_alpha   90.00
_cell.angle_beta   90.00
_cell.angle_gamma   90.00
#
_symmetry.space_group_name_H-M   'P 1'
#
loop_
_entity.id
_entity.type
_entity.pdbx_description
1 polymer ?
#
loop_
_entity_poly.entity_id
_entity_poly.type
_entity_poly.pdbx_seq_one_letter_code
_entity_poly.pdbx_strand_id
1 'polypeptide(L)' 'MDNNTLETLLVAQVATLAHQIKQAKAAKGISTTDTCVGEAVRLMANQRSEILRKLAETR' A
#
# COMPACT_ATOMS: atom_id res chain seq x y z
N MET A 1 18.72 11.59 -1.63
CA MET A 1 17.38 11.54 -1.01
C MET A 1 17.60 11.30 0.48
N ASP A 2 17.12 12.18 1.33
CA ASP A 2 17.24 12.05 2.78
C ASP A 2 16.33 10.93 3.30
N ASN A 3 16.77 10.26 4.37
CA ASN A 3 16.07 9.10 4.92
C ASN A 3 14.65 9.46 5.41
N ASN A 4 14.47 10.70 5.89
CA ASN A 4 13.18 11.21 6.36
C ASN A 4 12.17 11.37 5.22
N THR A 5 12.61 11.83 4.04
CA THR A 5 11.75 11.90 2.85
C THR A 5 11.34 10.51 2.37
N LEU A 6 12.26 9.54 2.37
CA LEU A 6 11.94 8.16 2.00
C LEU A 6 10.94 7.52 2.97
N GLU A 7 11.14 7.73 4.27
CA GLU A 7 10.21 7.25 5.32
C GLU A 7 8.83 7.91 5.19
N THR A 8 8.79 9.23 5.00
CA THR A 8 7.53 9.98 4.81
C THR A 8 6.75 9.48 3.59
N LEU A 9 7.46 9.24 2.47
CA LEU A 9 6.84 8.70 1.26
C LEU A 9 6.28 7.30 1.49
N LEU A 10 7.03 6.42 2.17
CA LEU A 10 6.58 5.08 2.49
C LEU A 10 5.33 5.11 3.37
N VAL A 11 5.32 5.94 4.42
CA VAL A 11 4.16 6.11 5.31
C VAL A 11 2.94 6.61 4.53
N ALA A 12 3.12 7.60 3.65
CA ALA A 12 2.03 8.12 2.83
C ALA A 12 1.46 7.05 1.87
N GLN A 13 2.32 6.23 1.26
CA GLN A 13 1.90 5.13 0.39
C GLN A 13 1.11 4.07 1.16
N VAL A 14 1.61 3.65 2.32
CA VAL A 14 0.93 2.67 3.19
C VAL A 14 -0.42 3.21 3.65
N ALA A 15 -0.49 4.46 4.13
CA ALA A 15 -1.74 5.07 4.58
C ALA A 15 -2.78 5.16 3.45
N THR A 16 -2.35 5.57 2.26
CA THR A 16 -3.21 5.64 1.07
C THR A 16 -3.77 4.28 0.71
N LEU A 17 -2.92 3.24 0.66
CA LEU A 17 -3.33 1.89 0.32
C LEU A 17 -4.26 1.29 1.38
N ALA A 18 -3.98 1.52 2.67
CA ALA A 18 -4.83 1.08 3.77
C ALA A 18 -6.23 1.69 3.68
N HIS A 19 -6.31 2.98 3.35
CA HIS A 19 -7.57 3.67 3.12
C HIS A 19 -8.35 3.06 1.94
N GLN A 20 -7.67 2.76 0.83
CA GLN A 20 -8.30 2.10 -0.34
C GLN A 20 -8.82 0.70 0.00
N ILE A 21 -8.06 -0.10 0.77
CA ILE A 21 -8.50 -1.42 1.24
C ILE A 21 -9.77 -1.28 2.10
N LYS A 22 -9.78 -0.31 3.02
CA LYS A 22 -10.95 -0.05 3.88
C LYS A 22 -12.18 0.36 3.06
N GLN A 23 -12.01 1.23 2.07
CA GLN A 23 -13.10 1.60 1.15
C GLN A 23 -13.60 0.40 0.34
N ALA A 24 -12.70 -0.45 -0.16
CA ALA A 24 -13.08 -1.65 -0.90
C ALA A 24 -13.84 -2.66 -0.04
N LYS A 25 -13.49 -2.78 1.25
CA LYS A 25 -14.26 -3.58 2.23
C LYS A 25 -15.65 -3.01 2.46
N ALA A 26 -15.74 -1.70 2.68
CA ALA A 26 -17.02 -1.02 2.87
C ALA A 26 -17.94 -1.17 1.64
N ALA A 27 -17.39 -1.06 0.42
CA ALA A 27 -18.13 -1.28 -0.82
C ALA A 27 -18.65 -2.71 -0.97
N LYS A 28 -18.02 -3.69 -0.30
CA LYS A 28 -18.48 -5.09 -0.21
C LYS A 28 -19.41 -5.36 0.97
N GLY A 29 -19.82 -4.32 1.71
CA GLY A 29 -20.64 -4.45 2.92
C GLY A 29 -19.88 -4.94 4.15
N ILE A 30 -18.55 -5.03 4.11
CA ILE A 30 -17.72 -5.43 5.23
C ILE A 30 -17.38 -4.19 6.06
N SER A 31 -17.96 -4.09 7.26
CA SER A 31 -17.60 -3.07 8.23
C SER A 31 -16.38 -3.52 9.03
N THR A 32 -15.39 -2.63 9.19
CA THR A 32 -14.20 -2.90 10.01
C THR A 32 -13.76 -1.66 10.77
N THR A 33 -13.43 -1.86 12.05
CA THR A 33 -12.77 -0.86 12.90
C THR A 33 -11.26 -0.82 12.67
N ASP A 34 -10.70 -1.81 11.97
CA ASP A 34 -9.28 -1.87 11.62
C ASP A 34 -8.90 -0.69 10.70
N THR A 35 -7.66 -0.24 10.85
CA THR A 35 -7.01 0.76 9.99
C THR A 35 -6.59 0.17 8.64
N CYS A 36 -6.56 -1.17 8.51
CA CYS A 36 -6.11 -1.91 7.33
C CYS A 36 -4.61 -1.72 6.98
N VAL A 37 -3.83 -1.08 7.86
CA VAL A 37 -2.40 -0.81 7.64
C VAL A 37 -1.59 -2.10 7.49
N GLY A 38 -1.84 -3.11 8.32
CA GLY A 38 -1.15 -4.40 8.23
C GLY A 38 -1.47 -5.17 6.94
N GLU A 39 -2.63 -4.94 6.33
CA GLU A 39 -2.97 -5.49 5.01
C GLU A 39 -2.26 -4.73 3.89
N ALA A 40 -2.19 -3.40 3.98
CA ALA A 40 -1.47 -2.57 3.04
C ALA A 40 0.02 -2.92 2.97
N VAL A 41 0.68 -3.07 4.13
CA VAL A 41 2.10 -3.48 4.19
C VAL A 41 2.31 -4.85 3.56
N ARG A 42 1.44 -5.83 3.87
CA ARG A 42 1.51 -7.18 3.27
C ARG A 42 1.32 -7.15 1.76
N LEU A 43 0.37 -6.36 1.26
CA LEU A 43 0.13 -6.22 -0.17
C LEU A 43 1.35 -5.63 -0.88
N MET A 44 1.93 -4.55 -0.34
CA MET A 44 3.14 -3.94 -0.89
C MET A 44 4.31 -4.93 -0.94
N ALA A 45 4.50 -5.72 0.12
CA ALA A 45 5.54 -6.75 0.16
C ALA A 45 5.33 -7.81 -0.93
N ASN A 46 4.09 -8.30 -1.08
CA ASN A 46 3.75 -9.34 -2.04
C ASN A 46 3.83 -8.88 -3.51
N GLN A 47 3.50 -7.62 -3.78
CA GLN A 47 3.50 -7.05 -5.13
C GLN A 47 4.85 -6.46 -5.55
N ARG A 48 5.79 -6.29 -4.60
CA ARG A 48 7.08 -5.63 -4.84
C ARG A 48 7.84 -6.19 -6.05
N SER A 49 7.95 -7.51 -6.14
CA SER A 49 8.68 -8.18 -7.23
C SER A 49 8.06 -7.89 -8.59
N GLU A 50 6.73 -7.98 -8.69
CA GLU A 50 5.99 -7.72 -9.93
C GLU A 50 6.07 -6.24 -10.36
N ILE A 51 5.97 -5.31 -9.41
CA ILE A 51 6.13 -3.87 -9.68
C ILE A 51 7.53 -3.59 -10.24
N LEU A 52 8.57 -4.12 -9.61
CA LEU A 52 9.95 -3.95 -10.06
C LEU A 52 10.20 -4.58 -11.43
N ARG A 53 9.60 -5.76 -11.69
CA ARG A 53 9.64 -6.42 -13.01
C ARG A 53 9.03 -5.52 -14.08
N LYS A 54 7.81 -5.02 -13.88
CA LYS A 54 7.14 -4.12 -14.83
C LYS A 54 7.90 -2.82 -15.07
N LEU A 55 8.49 -2.23 -14.03
CA LEU A 55 9.32 -1.04 -14.15
C LEU A 55 10.56 -1.30 -15.00
N ALA A 56 11.18 -2.48 -14.87
CA ALA A 56 12.32 -2.86 -15.70
C ALA A 56 11.91 -3.09 -17.16
N GLU A 57 10.72 -3.67 -17.42
CA GLU A 57 10.20 -3.90 -18.78
C GLU A 57 9.79 -2.61 -19.50
N THR A 58 9.50 -1.55 -18.76
CA THR A 58 9.12 -0.24 -19.33
C THR A 58 10.34 0.64 -19.64
N ARG A 59 11.55 0.17 -19.32
CA ARG A 59 12.81 0.91 -19.44
C ARG A 59 13.61 0.47 -20.64
#